data_AF-A0A2D4S3D6-F1
#
_entry.id   AF-A0A2D4S3D6-F1
#
_cell.length_a   1.000
_cell.length_b   1.000
_cell.length_c   1.000
_cell.angle_alpha   90.00
_cell.angle_beta   90.00
_cell.angle_gamma   90.00
#
_symmetry.space_group_name_H-M   'P 1'
#
loop_
_entity.id
_entity.type
_entity.pdbx_description
1 polymer ?
#
loop_
_entity_poly.entity_id
_entity_poly.type
_entity_poly.pdbx_seq_one_letter_code
_entity_poly.pdbx_strand_id
1 'polypeptide(L)'
;EESGGTQSALDKEFIPFAHPSGAWLPNYFLHLLGEGMLSRKLQEYYLSQPNSTPMQAKIKAILTLVAAQTTNEVVEYELPWEQRLDPMADFYFNLAGIIAFSFDEVARLLSNEAVDYYYWPGQPIIDVQDGALFNQGEQYYFRSGLGFDGSYQLAIISGMPATGAGLAYKLDATDHLSVMFATDVSVSHPNEKVEALERKKDFTASEIAELYNRSLNVYWDRKGSLMGALAVSYDPFYQVSLNVYPQTYSQLSIGGFNLGEMGIGGYLIASQEGANSLGVTFSFSPVMLGLRR
;
A
#
# COMPACT_ATOMS: atom_id res chain seq x y z
N GLU A 1 13.48 -32.03 1.01
CA GLU A 1 12.72 -31.76 2.26
C GLU A 1 12.91 -30.33 2.77
N GLU A 2 13.99 -29.64 2.39
CA GLU A 2 14.28 -28.26 2.80
C GLU A 2 13.29 -27.21 2.24
N SER A 3 12.68 -27.42 1.07
CA SER A 3 11.78 -26.47 0.40
C SER A 3 10.29 -26.52 0.79
N GLY A 4 9.90 -27.27 1.83
CA GLY A 4 8.48 -27.43 2.20
C GLY A 4 7.63 -28.26 1.23
N GLY A 5 8.10 -28.50 0.00
CA GLY A 5 7.36 -29.28 -1.00
C GLY A 5 6.07 -28.59 -1.47
N THR A 6 5.52 -29.06 -2.59
CA THR A 6 4.30 -28.47 -3.20
C THR A 6 3.13 -28.42 -2.21
N GLN A 7 2.98 -29.44 -1.35
CA GLN A 7 1.89 -29.49 -0.38
C GLN A 7 2.00 -28.38 0.67
N SER A 8 3.17 -28.16 1.28
CA SER A 8 3.26 -27.09 2.28
C SER A 8 3.23 -25.70 1.66
N ALA A 9 3.58 -25.53 0.39
CA ALA A 9 3.33 -24.27 -0.31
C ALA A 9 1.82 -24.03 -0.49
N LEU A 10 1.07 -25.06 -0.92
CA LEU A 10 -0.39 -24.97 -1.05
C LEU A 10 -1.06 -24.66 0.29
N ASP A 11 -0.68 -25.35 1.36
CA ASP A 11 -1.29 -25.18 2.68
C ASP A 11 -0.95 -23.81 3.30
N LYS A 12 0.26 -23.29 3.06
CA LYS A 12 0.72 -22.00 3.62
C LYS A 12 0.16 -20.79 2.86
N GLU A 13 0.21 -20.82 1.53
CA GLU A 13 -0.01 -19.63 0.69
C GLU A 13 -1.33 -19.65 -0.09
N PHE A 14 -1.82 -20.84 -0.51
CA PHE A 14 -2.93 -20.91 -1.47
C PHE A 14 -4.28 -21.22 -0.81
N ILE A 15 -4.30 -22.08 0.21
CA ILE A 15 -5.52 -22.59 0.82
C ILE A 15 -5.81 -21.83 2.12
N PRO A 16 -6.91 -21.05 2.18
CA PRO A 16 -7.27 -20.33 3.39
C PRO A 16 -7.38 -21.26 4.60
N PHE A 17 -6.76 -20.86 5.71
CA PHE A 17 -6.78 -21.56 7.01
C PHE A 17 -6.16 -22.96 7.03
N ALA A 18 -5.52 -23.42 5.95
CA ALA A 18 -4.82 -24.70 5.96
C ALA A 18 -3.51 -24.67 6.78
N HIS A 19 -2.99 -23.47 7.04
CA HIS A 19 -1.82 -23.23 7.89
C HIS A 19 -2.03 -22.01 8.81
N PRO A 20 -1.49 -22.01 10.05
CA PRO A 20 -1.63 -20.89 11.00
C PRO A 20 -0.82 -19.63 10.66
N SER A 21 -0.03 -19.62 9.59
CA SER A 21 0.82 -18.47 9.21
C SER A 21 0.01 -17.25 8.76
N GLY A 22 -1.20 -17.47 8.23
CA GLY A 22 -2.01 -16.39 7.64
C GLY A 22 -1.44 -15.82 6.33
N ALA A 23 -0.40 -16.43 5.76
CA ALA A 23 0.28 -15.95 4.55
C ALA A 23 -0.63 -16.00 3.29
N TRP A 24 -1.68 -16.83 3.30
CA TRP A 24 -2.74 -16.76 2.30
C TRP A 24 -3.48 -15.41 2.28
N LEU A 25 -3.54 -14.66 3.38
CA LEU A 25 -4.32 -13.42 3.44
C LEU A 25 -3.82 -12.33 2.45
N PRO A 26 -2.53 -11.93 2.48
CA PRO A 26 -2.00 -10.98 1.49
C PRO A 26 -2.12 -11.51 0.05
N ASN A 27 -1.96 -12.81 -0.18
CA ASN A 27 -2.16 -13.43 -1.49
C ASN A 27 -3.56 -13.18 -2.09
N TYR A 28 -4.62 -13.24 -1.29
CA TYR A 28 -5.97 -12.96 -1.78
C TYR A 28 -6.30 -11.46 -1.81
N PHE A 29 -5.89 -10.68 -0.80
CA PHE A 29 -6.29 -9.27 -0.69
C PHE A 29 -5.38 -8.32 -1.47
N LEU A 30 -4.07 -8.52 -1.45
CA LEU A 30 -3.08 -7.70 -2.15
C LEU A 30 -2.86 -8.24 -3.56
N HIS A 31 -2.55 -9.52 -3.72
CA HIS A 31 -2.12 -10.03 -5.02
C HIS A 31 -3.30 -10.32 -5.96
N LEU A 32 -4.35 -11.02 -5.49
CA LEU A 32 -5.51 -11.32 -6.33
C LEU A 32 -6.42 -10.10 -6.55
N LEU A 33 -6.95 -9.56 -5.46
CA LEU A 33 -7.90 -8.45 -5.50
C LEU A 33 -7.19 -7.12 -5.74
N GLY A 34 -6.10 -6.90 -5.02
CA GLY A 34 -5.29 -5.68 -5.06
C GLY A 34 -4.82 -5.33 -6.48
N GLU A 35 -3.89 -6.14 -6.97
CA GLU A 35 -3.27 -6.01 -8.29
C GLU A 35 -4.27 -6.24 -9.44
N GLY A 36 -5.24 -7.15 -9.26
CA GLY A 36 -6.30 -7.37 -10.23
C GLY A 36 -7.08 -6.09 -10.52
N MET A 37 -7.58 -5.42 -9.48
CA MET A 37 -8.31 -4.17 -9.67
C MET A 37 -7.40 -3.02 -10.10
N LEU A 38 -6.16 -2.95 -9.60
CA LEU A 38 -5.19 -1.95 -10.05
C LEU A 38 -4.91 -2.07 -11.55
N SER A 39 -4.80 -3.30 -12.07
CA SER A 39 -4.66 -3.57 -13.51
C SER A 39 -5.83 -2.99 -14.31
N ARG A 40 -7.07 -3.14 -13.81
CA ARG A 40 -8.26 -2.57 -14.45
C ARG A 40 -8.26 -1.05 -14.40
N LYS A 41 -7.90 -0.44 -13.26
CA LYS A 41 -7.79 1.02 -13.13
C LYS A 41 -6.74 1.60 -14.07
N LEU A 42 -5.57 0.97 -14.17
CA LEU A 42 -4.53 1.37 -15.09
C LEU A 42 -5.02 1.26 -16.54
N GLN A 43 -5.75 0.20 -16.88
CA GLN A 43 -6.35 0.06 -18.21
C GLN A 43 -7.33 1.21 -18.50
N GLU A 44 -8.22 1.54 -17.57
CA GLU A 44 -9.16 2.65 -17.73
C GLU A 44 -8.45 4.00 -17.84
N TYR A 45 -7.41 4.22 -17.02
CA TYR A 45 -6.55 5.40 -17.10
C TYR A 45 -5.90 5.52 -18.49
N TYR A 46 -5.25 4.47 -18.98
CA TYR A 46 -4.62 4.51 -20.29
C TYR A 46 -5.63 4.62 -21.43
N LEU A 47 -6.82 4.05 -21.29
CA LEU A 47 -7.90 4.17 -22.27
C LEU A 47 -8.45 5.61 -22.33
N SER A 48 -8.44 6.33 -21.21
CA SER A 48 -8.84 7.75 -21.16
C SER A 48 -7.85 8.69 -21.85
N GLN A 49 -6.62 8.24 -22.14
CA GLN A 49 -5.61 9.06 -22.80
C GLN A 49 -5.92 9.24 -24.29
N PRO A 50 -5.65 10.44 -24.87
CA PRO A 50 -5.86 10.69 -26.29
C PRO A 50 -5.20 9.63 -27.18
N ASN A 51 -5.91 9.20 -28.23
CA ASN A 51 -5.45 8.24 -29.24
C ASN A 51 -5.14 6.82 -28.72
N SER A 52 -5.62 6.42 -27.55
CA SER A 52 -5.41 5.07 -27.03
C SER A 52 -6.52 4.10 -27.45
N THR A 53 -6.13 2.93 -27.96
CA THR A 53 -7.08 1.82 -28.22
C THR A 53 -7.23 0.93 -26.98
N PRO A 54 -8.32 0.14 -26.86
CA PRO A 54 -8.50 -0.80 -25.75
C PRO A 54 -7.32 -1.77 -25.57
N MET A 55 -6.76 -2.29 -26.67
CA MET A 55 -5.61 -3.20 -26.60
C MET A 55 -4.34 -2.49 -26.11
N GLN A 56 -4.08 -1.28 -26.60
CA GLN A 56 -2.94 -0.48 -26.13
C GLN A 56 -3.05 -0.16 -24.65
N ALA A 57 -4.24 0.21 -24.19
CA ALA A 57 -4.50 0.50 -22.80
C ALA A 57 -4.24 -0.72 -21.89
N LYS A 58 -4.72 -1.90 -22.31
CA LYS A 58 -4.50 -3.15 -21.58
C LYS A 58 -3.01 -3.54 -21.52
N ILE A 59 -2.28 -3.43 -22.64
CA ILE A 59 -0.84 -3.73 -22.67
C ILE A 59 -0.07 -2.76 -21.76
N LYS A 60 -0.36 -1.45 -21.85
CA LYS A 60 0.29 -0.45 -20.99
C LYS A 60 -0.01 -0.72 -19.52
N ALA A 61 -1.25 -1.08 -19.17
CA ALA A 61 -1.61 -1.42 -17.80
C ALA A 61 -0.80 -2.59 -17.25
N ILE A 62 -0.72 -3.69 -18.00
CA ILE A 62 0.05 -4.88 -17.61
C ILE A 62 1.54 -4.54 -17.50
N LEU A 63 2.11 -3.82 -18.46
CA LEU A 63 3.53 -3.46 -18.42
C LEU A 63 3.87 -2.58 -17.22
N THR A 64 3.04 -1.59 -16.93
CA THR A 64 3.22 -0.70 -15.77
C THR A 64 3.14 -1.50 -14.47
N LEU A 65 2.16 -2.39 -14.35
CA LEU A 65 1.99 -3.23 -13.17
C LEU A 65 3.17 -4.17 -12.95
N VAL A 66 3.58 -4.90 -14.00
CA VAL A 66 4.74 -5.81 -13.93
C VAL A 66 6.03 -5.05 -13.60
N ALA A 67 6.22 -3.85 -14.13
CA ALA A 67 7.37 -3.01 -13.80
C ALA A 67 7.37 -2.56 -12.34
N ALA A 68 6.21 -2.17 -11.80
CA ALA A 68 6.05 -1.82 -10.39
C ALA A 68 6.36 -3.03 -9.49
N GLN A 69 5.71 -4.18 -9.75
CA GLN A 69 5.92 -5.42 -9.01
C GLN A 69 7.39 -5.85 -9.05
N THR A 70 8.02 -5.86 -10.23
CA THR A 70 9.43 -6.23 -10.35
C THR A 70 10.33 -5.31 -9.52
N THR A 71 9.98 -4.02 -9.42
CA THR A 71 10.75 -3.06 -8.62
C THR A 71 10.59 -3.34 -7.13
N ASN A 72 9.38 -3.66 -6.66
CA ASN A 72 9.15 -4.04 -5.26
C ASN A 72 9.87 -5.36 -4.93
N GLU A 73 9.74 -6.38 -5.76
CA GLU A 73 10.39 -7.69 -5.56
C GLU A 73 11.92 -7.60 -5.57
N VAL A 74 12.52 -6.76 -6.43
CA VAL A 74 13.97 -6.55 -6.44
C VAL A 74 14.45 -5.92 -5.13
N VAL A 75 13.65 -5.06 -4.51
CA VAL A 75 13.94 -4.48 -3.19
C VAL A 75 13.78 -5.54 -2.08
N GLU A 76 12.89 -6.51 -2.25
CA GLU A 76 12.64 -7.60 -1.28
C GLU A 76 13.54 -8.84 -1.47
N TYR A 77 14.35 -8.90 -2.53
CA TYR A 77 15.16 -10.07 -2.91
C TYR A 77 16.26 -10.49 -1.90
N GLU A 78 16.40 -9.80 -0.77
CA GLU A 78 17.37 -10.13 0.29
C GLU A 78 16.95 -11.34 1.17
N LEU A 79 15.81 -11.99 0.90
CA LEU A 79 15.35 -13.13 1.69
C LEU A 79 16.09 -14.46 1.39
N PRO A 80 16.36 -15.30 2.42
CA PRO A 80 16.90 -16.65 2.26
C PRO A 80 16.09 -17.53 1.30
N TRP A 81 16.75 -18.53 0.67
CA TRP A 81 16.14 -19.39 -0.35
C TRP A 81 14.87 -20.11 0.12
N GLU A 82 14.81 -20.47 1.40
CA GLU A 82 13.69 -21.16 2.05
C GLU A 82 12.43 -20.29 2.18
N GLN A 83 12.55 -18.97 2.02
CA GLN A 83 11.46 -18.01 2.09
C GLN A 83 10.93 -17.60 0.70
N ARG A 84 11.48 -18.17 -0.39
CA ARG A 84 11.09 -17.88 -1.79
C ARG A 84 9.80 -18.57 -2.26
N LEU A 85 9.01 -19.13 -1.33
CA LEU A 85 7.65 -19.60 -1.65
C LEU A 85 6.68 -18.42 -1.81
N ASP A 86 6.92 -17.30 -1.12
CA ASP A 86 6.16 -16.04 -1.18
C ASP A 86 6.07 -15.53 -2.64
N PRO A 87 7.20 -15.26 -3.35
CA PRO A 87 7.13 -14.61 -4.67
C PRO A 87 6.49 -15.48 -5.75
N MET A 88 6.45 -16.81 -5.54
CA MET A 88 5.73 -17.71 -6.44
C MET A 88 4.23 -17.64 -6.23
N ALA A 89 3.76 -17.61 -4.98
CA ALA A 89 2.34 -17.40 -4.70
C ALA A 89 1.89 -16.04 -5.25
N ASP A 90 2.64 -14.98 -4.97
CA ASP A 90 2.37 -13.62 -5.43
C ASP A 90 2.25 -13.56 -6.95
N PHE A 91 3.18 -14.18 -7.69
CA PHE A 91 3.12 -14.27 -9.15
C PHE A 91 1.80 -14.91 -9.65
N TYR A 92 1.40 -16.04 -9.06
CA TYR A 92 0.18 -16.73 -9.46
C TYR A 92 -1.08 -15.93 -9.12
N PHE A 93 -1.15 -15.33 -7.94
CA PHE A 93 -2.29 -14.53 -7.52
C PHE A 93 -2.39 -13.21 -8.31
N ASN A 94 -1.26 -12.54 -8.58
CA ASN A 94 -1.20 -11.36 -9.45
C ASN A 94 -1.73 -11.70 -10.85
N LEU A 95 -1.25 -12.80 -11.44
CA LEU A 95 -1.69 -13.24 -12.77
C LEU A 95 -3.18 -13.60 -12.77
N ALA A 96 -3.65 -14.34 -11.77
CA ALA A 96 -5.05 -14.68 -11.61
C ALA A 96 -5.92 -13.42 -11.46
N GLY A 97 -5.44 -12.41 -10.72
CA GLY A 97 -6.10 -11.13 -10.53
C GLY A 97 -6.23 -10.37 -11.85
N ILE A 98 -5.12 -10.19 -12.57
CA ILE A 98 -5.10 -9.54 -13.90
C ILE A 98 -6.08 -10.22 -14.87
N ILE A 99 -6.10 -11.56 -14.87
CA ILE A 99 -7.03 -12.32 -15.72
C ILE A 99 -8.48 -12.09 -15.28
N ALA A 100 -8.78 -12.25 -14.00
CA ALA A 100 -10.13 -12.11 -13.45
C ALA A 100 -10.71 -10.71 -13.72
N PHE A 101 -9.95 -9.66 -13.47
CA PHE A 101 -10.38 -8.27 -13.68
C PHE A 101 -10.31 -7.81 -15.14
N SER A 102 -9.84 -8.66 -16.04
CA SER A 102 -10.03 -8.44 -17.47
C SER A 102 -11.45 -8.74 -17.96
N PHE A 103 -12.29 -9.36 -17.12
CA PHE A 103 -13.72 -9.55 -17.34
C PHE A 103 -14.52 -8.43 -16.66
N ASP A 104 -15.40 -7.78 -17.41
CA ASP A 104 -16.18 -6.63 -16.92
C ASP A 104 -17.13 -7.02 -15.78
N GLU A 105 -17.59 -8.27 -15.74
CA GLU A 105 -18.47 -8.79 -14.69
C GLU A 105 -17.78 -8.82 -13.33
N VAL A 106 -16.50 -9.23 -13.29
CA VAL A 106 -15.70 -9.26 -12.06
C VAL A 106 -15.36 -7.84 -11.63
N ALA A 107 -14.89 -7.01 -12.57
CA ALA A 107 -14.56 -5.62 -12.29
C ALA A 107 -15.77 -4.84 -11.73
N ARG A 108 -16.98 -5.11 -12.21
CA ARG A 108 -18.23 -4.50 -11.71
C ARG A 108 -18.60 -4.88 -10.27
N LEU A 109 -18.14 -6.00 -9.73
CA LEU A 109 -18.40 -6.33 -8.33
C LEU A 109 -17.63 -5.39 -7.38
N LEU A 110 -16.55 -4.81 -7.88
CA LEU A 110 -15.67 -3.88 -7.18
C LEU A 110 -15.58 -2.53 -7.91
N SER A 111 -16.56 -2.24 -8.77
CA SER A 111 -16.78 -0.88 -9.23
C SER A 111 -17.33 -0.12 -8.03
N ASN A 112 -16.89 1.12 -7.86
CA ASN A 112 -17.26 2.03 -6.75
C ASN A 112 -18.79 2.26 -6.56
N GLU A 113 -19.64 1.53 -7.28
CA GLU A 113 -21.08 1.41 -7.10
C GLU A 113 -21.46 0.57 -5.86
N ALA A 114 -20.75 -0.54 -5.60
CA ALA A 114 -21.07 -1.46 -4.49
C ALA A 114 -20.04 -1.39 -3.36
N VAL A 115 -18.77 -1.30 -3.73
CA VAL A 115 -17.64 -1.19 -2.82
C VAL A 115 -16.70 -0.15 -3.42
N ASP A 116 -16.45 0.90 -2.66
CA ASP A 116 -15.40 1.85 -2.99
C ASP A 116 -14.06 1.16 -2.78
N TYR A 117 -13.24 1.15 -3.82
CA TYR A 117 -11.93 0.52 -3.80
C TYR A 117 -10.88 1.49 -4.30
N TYR A 118 -9.81 1.70 -3.52
CA TYR A 118 -8.74 2.63 -3.86
C TYR A 118 -7.36 2.00 -3.64
N TYR A 119 -6.42 2.37 -4.52
CA TYR A 119 -5.01 2.10 -4.34
C TYR A 119 -4.36 3.40 -3.87
N TRP A 120 -3.74 3.36 -2.70
CA TRP A 120 -3.05 4.48 -2.07
C TRP A 120 -1.56 4.15 -2.01
N PRO A 121 -0.78 4.61 -3.00
CA PRO A 121 0.67 4.45 -2.96
C PRO A 121 1.24 5.39 -1.90
N GLY A 122 2.33 4.99 -1.26
CA GLY A 122 3.15 5.86 -0.43
C GLY A 122 3.77 7.01 -1.23
N GLN A 123 4.60 7.81 -0.57
CA GLN A 123 5.39 8.86 -1.22
C GLN A 123 6.87 8.48 -1.10
N PRO A 124 7.44 7.72 -2.06
CA PRO A 124 8.81 7.22 -1.97
C PRO A 124 9.82 8.34 -1.74
N ILE A 125 10.59 8.21 -0.67
CA ILE A 125 11.64 9.14 -0.26
C ILE A 125 12.99 8.43 -0.32
N ILE A 126 13.96 9.05 -1.00
CA ILE A 126 15.37 8.67 -0.98
C ILE A 126 16.04 9.47 0.15
N ASP A 127 16.67 8.76 1.09
CA ASP A 127 17.52 9.35 2.10
C ASP A 127 18.78 9.94 1.45
N VAL A 128 19.04 11.22 1.70
CA VAL A 128 20.24 11.88 1.16
C VAL A 128 21.53 11.44 1.88
N GLN A 129 21.44 10.74 3.01
CA GLN A 129 22.62 10.30 3.77
C GLN A 129 23.25 9.03 3.21
N ASP A 130 22.43 8.03 2.89
CA ASP A 130 22.88 6.69 2.47
C ASP A 130 22.21 6.17 1.19
N GLY A 131 21.26 6.91 0.62
CA GLY A 131 20.53 6.52 -0.58
C GLY A 131 19.40 5.50 -0.34
N ALA A 132 19.08 5.17 0.91
CA ALA A 132 18.01 4.24 1.23
C ALA A 132 16.63 4.78 0.78
N LEU A 133 15.75 3.87 0.35
CA LEU A 133 14.38 4.19 -0.04
C LEU A 133 13.42 3.88 1.13
N PHE A 134 12.55 4.82 1.49
CA PHE A 134 11.52 4.62 2.51
C PHE A 134 10.20 5.32 2.11
N ASN A 135 9.11 5.07 2.86
CA ASN A 135 7.75 5.59 2.60
C ASN A 135 7.16 5.21 1.22
N GLN A 136 7.57 4.07 0.69
CA GLN A 136 7.20 3.46 -0.58
C GLN A 136 6.04 2.44 -0.46
N GLY A 137 5.23 2.55 0.59
CA GLY A 137 4.19 1.58 0.90
C GLY A 137 3.12 1.45 -0.18
N GLU A 138 2.41 0.33 -0.17
CA GLU A 138 1.29 0.04 -1.06
C GLU A 138 0.09 -0.33 -0.21
N GLN A 139 -1.00 0.44 -0.32
CA GLN A 139 -2.21 0.21 0.45
C GLN A 139 -3.41 0.07 -0.46
N TYR A 140 -4.17 -0.98 -0.22
CA TYR A 140 -5.46 -1.24 -0.84
C TYR A 140 -6.55 -0.96 0.17
N TYR A 141 -7.35 0.05 -0.15
CA TYR A 141 -8.41 0.55 0.71
C TYR A 141 -9.76 0.19 0.14
N PHE A 142 -10.62 -0.35 1.00
CA PHE A 142 -12.00 -0.73 0.70
C PHE A 142 -12.92 0.04 1.65
N ARG A 143 -14.02 0.59 1.14
CA ARG A 143 -15.14 0.99 2.00
C ARG A 143 -16.48 0.61 1.40
N SER A 144 -17.44 0.29 2.25
CA SER A 144 -18.80 -0.04 1.83
C SER A 144 -19.83 0.52 2.79
N GLY A 145 -20.91 1.07 2.22
CA GLY A 145 -22.10 1.48 2.99
C GLY A 145 -22.99 0.29 3.39
N LEU A 146 -22.66 -0.94 3.01
CA LEU A 146 -23.45 -2.12 3.36
C LEU A 146 -23.56 -2.26 4.88
N GLY A 147 -24.79 -2.24 5.39
CA GLY A 147 -25.10 -2.35 6.82
C GLY A 147 -25.14 -1.03 7.59
N PHE A 148 -24.96 0.11 6.92
CA PHE A 148 -25.07 1.44 7.52
C PHE A 148 -26.03 2.33 6.73
N ASP A 149 -26.90 3.04 7.44
CA ASP A 149 -27.70 4.12 6.85
C ASP A 149 -26.98 5.46 7.04
N GLY A 150 -26.80 6.22 5.96
CA GLY A 150 -26.30 7.60 6.02
C GLY A 150 -24.80 7.75 5.77
N SER A 151 -24.11 8.51 6.63
CA SER A 151 -22.75 9.01 6.37
C SER A 151 -21.62 8.07 6.80
N TYR A 152 -21.93 6.93 7.43
CA TYR A 152 -20.92 5.97 7.91
C TYR A 152 -20.78 4.79 6.96
N GLN A 153 -19.55 4.30 6.81
CA GLN A 153 -19.23 3.16 5.96
C GLN A 153 -18.21 2.28 6.69
N LEU A 154 -18.32 0.97 6.54
CA LEU A 154 -17.25 0.05 6.97
C LEU A 154 -16.03 0.29 6.09
N ALA A 155 -14.84 0.34 6.66
CA ALA A 155 -13.59 0.50 5.94
C ALA A 155 -12.59 -0.61 6.30
N ILE A 156 -11.88 -1.11 5.30
CA ILE A 156 -10.80 -2.10 5.44
C ILE A 156 -9.60 -1.58 4.65
N ILE A 157 -8.42 -1.70 5.22
CA ILE A 157 -7.17 -1.38 4.56
C ILE A 157 -6.26 -2.60 4.65
N SER A 158 -5.55 -2.89 3.58
CA SER A 158 -4.61 -3.99 3.51
C SER A 158 -3.37 -3.54 2.76
N GLY A 159 -2.20 -3.98 3.23
CA GLY A 159 -0.91 -3.69 2.61
C GLY A 159 0.06 -3.07 3.60
N MET A 160 1.00 -2.30 3.08
CA MET A 160 2.12 -1.73 3.84
C MET A 160 2.06 -0.20 3.85
N PRO A 161 2.24 0.47 5.00
CA PRO A 161 2.49 -0.13 6.32
C PRO A 161 1.22 -0.64 7.07
N ALA A 162 0.02 -0.37 6.55
CA ALA A 162 -1.21 -0.55 7.31
C ALA A 162 -2.12 -1.65 6.77
N THR A 163 -2.44 -2.59 7.65
CA THR A 163 -3.52 -3.55 7.48
C THR A 163 -4.45 -3.46 8.67
N GLY A 164 -5.76 -3.32 8.45
CA GLY A 164 -6.73 -3.14 9.53
C GLY A 164 -8.13 -2.80 9.05
N ALA A 165 -8.97 -2.43 10.02
CA ALA A 165 -10.37 -2.12 9.76
C ALA A 165 -10.86 -0.96 10.62
N GLY A 166 -11.93 -0.31 10.16
CA GLY A 166 -12.46 0.87 10.81
C GLY A 166 -13.74 1.38 10.17
N LEU A 167 -13.97 2.67 10.37
CA LEU A 167 -15.12 3.37 9.85
C LEU A 167 -14.68 4.56 9.00
N ALA A 168 -15.30 4.73 7.85
CA ALA A 168 -15.23 5.95 7.07
C ALA A 168 -16.49 6.79 7.31
N TYR A 169 -16.30 8.10 7.39
CA TYR A 169 -17.34 9.08 7.52
C TYR A 169 -17.30 10.03 6.32
N LYS A 170 -18.43 10.15 5.64
CA LYS A 170 -18.63 11.09 4.54
C LYS A 170 -18.75 12.51 5.08
N LEU A 171 -17.74 13.33 4.82
CA LEU A 171 -17.72 14.74 5.24
C LEU A 171 -18.66 15.57 4.34
N ASP A 172 -18.57 15.34 3.02
CA ASP A 172 -19.42 15.97 2.01
C ASP A 172 -19.57 15.07 0.77
N ALA A 173 -19.96 15.63 -0.39
CA ALA A 173 -20.14 14.86 -1.61
C ALA A 173 -18.84 14.22 -2.16
N THR A 174 -17.68 14.75 -1.80
CA THR A 174 -16.38 14.37 -2.35
C THR A 174 -15.40 13.88 -1.30
N ASP A 175 -15.43 14.42 -0.09
CA ASP A 175 -14.43 14.20 0.95
C ASP A 175 -14.92 13.21 2.00
N HIS A 176 -14.03 12.32 2.44
CA HIS A 176 -14.28 11.36 3.51
C HIS A 176 -13.13 11.36 4.50
N LEU A 177 -13.45 11.03 5.75
CA LEU A 177 -12.51 10.83 6.84
C LEU A 177 -12.66 9.40 7.35
N SER A 178 -11.58 8.63 7.37
CA SER A 178 -11.57 7.26 7.86
C SER A 178 -10.74 7.12 9.10
N VAL A 179 -11.26 6.44 10.11
CA VAL A 179 -10.56 6.12 11.36
C VAL A 179 -10.49 4.62 11.51
N MET A 180 -9.28 4.08 11.67
CA MET A 180 -9.01 2.64 11.58
C MET A 180 -8.12 2.17 12.72
N PHE A 181 -8.45 1.00 13.27
CA PHE A 181 -7.50 0.22 14.05
C PHE A 181 -6.75 -0.68 13.08
N ALA A 182 -5.44 -0.49 13.00
CA ALA A 182 -4.62 -1.11 11.99
C ALA A 182 -3.21 -1.38 12.51
N THR A 183 -2.37 -1.91 11.62
CA THR A 183 -0.93 -2.03 11.82
C THR A 183 -0.18 -0.81 11.29
N ASP A 184 1.09 -0.71 11.65
CA ASP A 184 2.09 0.19 11.09
C ASP A 184 3.47 -0.47 11.17
N VAL A 185 4.45 0.06 10.45
CA VAL A 185 5.81 -0.51 10.35
C VAL A 185 6.84 0.52 10.77
N SER A 186 7.90 0.07 11.46
CA SER A 186 9.03 0.93 11.82
C SER A 186 9.84 1.32 10.60
N VAL A 187 10.39 2.53 10.60
CA VAL A 187 11.51 2.87 9.71
C VAL A 187 12.81 2.59 10.46
N SER A 188 13.65 1.70 9.95
CA SER A 188 14.93 1.36 10.57
C SER A 188 15.93 2.52 10.53
N HIS A 189 16.84 2.57 11.51
CA HIS A 189 17.92 3.57 11.52
C HIS A 189 18.90 3.37 10.35
N PRO A 190 19.57 4.44 9.86
CA PRO A 190 20.54 4.34 8.76
C PRO A 190 21.66 3.32 8.95
N ASN A 191 22.05 3.08 10.21
CA ASN A 191 23.15 2.17 10.56
C ASN A 191 22.66 0.82 11.12
N GLU A 192 21.35 0.63 11.19
CA GLU A 192 20.78 -0.63 11.65
C GLU A 192 20.94 -1.67 10.55
N LYS A 193 21.81 -2.65 10.80
CA LYS A 193 21.82 -3.85 9.99
C LYS A 193 20.62 -4.65 10.46
N VAL A 194 19.62 -4.77 9.60
CA VAL A 194 18.59 -5.78 9.77
C VAL A 194 19.34 -7.11 9.70
N GLU A 195 19.65 -7.71 10.86
CA GLU A 195 20.01 -9.12 10.88
C GLU A 195 18.85 -9.80 10.19
N ALA A 196 19.11 -10.46 9.05
CA ALA A 196 18.09 -11.11 8.25
C ALA A 196 17.18 -11.85 9.22
N LEU A 197 15.95 -11.36 9.38
CA LEU A 197 15.00 -11.98 10.29
C LEU A 197 14.88 -13.41 9.78
N GLU A 198 15.48 -14.35 10.48
CA GLU A 198 15.32 -15.76 10.20
C GLU A 198 13.85 -16.05 10.51
N ARG A 199 12.95 -15.80 9.55
CA ARG A 199 11.57 -16.29 9.62
C ARG A 199 11.72 -17.78 9.81
N LYS A 200 11.38 -18.24 11.01
CA LYS A 200 11.34 -19.67 11.30
C LYS A 200 10.49 -20.32 10.21
N LYS A 201 10.90 -21.49 9.74
CA LYS A 201 10.23 -22.22 8.67
C LYS A 201 8.72 -22.40 8.93
N ASP A 202 8.33 -22.47 10.21
CA ASP A 202 6.94 -22.60 10.66
C ASP A 202 6.55 -21.44 11.58
N PHE A 203 6.45 -20.24 11.02
CA PHE A 203 5.89 -19.09 11.73
C PHE A 203 4.36 -19.13 11.74
N THR A 204 3.80 -18.52 12.78
CA THR A 204 2.37 -18.28 12.96
C THR A 204 2.03 -16.82 12.65
N ALA A 205 0.76 -16.54 12.32
CA ALA A 205 0.29 -15.18 12.11
C ALA A 205 0.51 -14.30 13.35
N SER A 206 0.43 -14.87 14.56
CA SER A 206 0.71 -14.16 15.81
C SER A 206 2.17 -13.73 15.94
N GLU A 207 3.13 -14.58 15.56
CA GLU A 207 4.56 -14.23 15.61
C GLU A 207 4.89 -13.12 14.60
N ILE A 208 4.24 -13.10 13.44
CA ILE A 208 4.39 -11.99 12.48
C ILE A 208 3.72 -10.72 13.00
N ALA A 209 2.54 -10.82 13.60
CA ALA A 209 1.82 -9.67 14.15
C ALA A 209 2.61 -8.95 15.26
N GLU A 210 3.49 -9.66 15.98
CA GLU A 210 4.41 -9.07 16.96
C GLU A 210 5.48 -8.15 16.34
N LEU A 211 5.74 -8.27 15.04
CA LEU A 211 6.68 -7.41 14.30
C LEU A 211 6.06 -6.08 13.87
N TYR A 212 4.73 -5.98 13.90
CA TYR A 212 4.00 -4.78 13.47
C TYR A 212 3.59 -3.95 14.67
N ASN A 213 3.65 -2.63 14.51
CA ASN A 213 3.07 -1.73 15.48
C ASN A 213 1.54 -1.76 15.37
N ARG A 214 0.84 -1.80 16.50
CA ARG A 214 -0.58 -1.49 16.57
C ARG A 214 -0.77 0.01 16.49
N SER A 215 -1.70 0.45 15.64
CA SER A 215 -1.90 1.86 15.33
C SER A 215 -3.37 2.25 15.25
N LEU A 216 -3.63 3.51 15.58
CA LEU A 216 -4.84 4.23 15.21
C LEU A 216 -4.52 5.11 14.01
N ASN A 217 -5.10 4.78 12.87
CA ASN A 217 -4.86 5.49 11.62
C ASN A 217 -6.05 6.37 11.25
N VAL A 218 -5.77 7.59 10.81
CA VAL A 218 -6.74 8.56 10.32
C VAL A 218 -6.37 8.93 8.89
N TYR A 219 -7.29 8.72 7.95
CA TYR A 219 -7.11 9.01 6.54
C TYR A 219 -8.12 10.05 6.09
N TRP A 220 -7.68 10.99 5.25
CA TRP A 220 -8.56 11.91 4.53
C TRP A 220 -8.40 11.68 3.04
N ASP A 221 -9.49 11.31 2.38
CA ASP A 221 -9.54 11.15 0.92
C ASP A 221 -10.54 12.11 0.27
N ARG A 222 -10.24 12.51 -0.97
CA ARG A 222 -11.11 13.28 -1.84
C ARG A 222 -11.35 12.52 -3.13
N LYS A 223 -12.60 12.10 -3.35
CA LYS A 223 -13.01 11.23 -4.47
C LYS A 223 -12.14 9.97 -4.57
N GLY A 224 -11.72 9.43 -3.43
CA GLY A 224 -10.86 8.25 -3.37
C GLY A 224 -9.36 8.49 -3.52
N SER A 225 -8.92 9.71 -3.84
CA SER A 225 -7.51 10.08 -3.80
C SER A 225 -7.12 10.41 -2.37
N LEU A 226 -6.10 9.74 -1.82
CA LEU A 226 -5.59 10.04 -0.49
C LEU A 226 -4.94 11.44 -0.47
N MET A 227 -5.40 12.26 0.46
CA MET A 227 -4.96 13.65 0.62
C MET A 227 -4.03 13.79 1.81
N GLY A 228 -4.31 13.04 2.88
CA GLY A 228 -3.43 12.93 4.03
C GLY A 228 -3.73 11.69 4.87
N ALA A 229 -2.70 11.21 5.57
CA ALA A 229 -2.77 10.08 6.48
C ALA A 229 -1.97 10.37 7.75
N LEU A 230 -2.52 10.03 8.91
CA LEU A 230 -1.88 10.08 10.21
C LEU A 230 -1.98 8.70 10.85
N ALA A 231 -0.85 8.12 11.23
CA ALA A 231 -0.79 6.91 12.05
C ALA A 231 -0.24 7.26 13.42
N VAL A 232 -0.92 6.83 14.48
CA VAL A 232 -0.42 6.87 15.86
C VAL A 232 -0.29 5.45 16.36
N SER A 233 0.95 5.00 16.40
CA SER A 233 1.38 3.66 16.78
C SER A 233 1.81 3.63 18.25
N TYR A 234 1.49 2.56 18.98
CA TYR A 234 1.65 2.52 20.44
C TYR A 234 2.17 1.20 21.05
N ASP A 235 2.30 0.12 20.28
CA ASP A 235 2.73 -1.19 20.77
C ASP A 235 3.33 -1.98 19.59
N PRO A 236 4.59 -2.45 19.64
CA PRO A 236 5.49 -2.45 20.80
C PRO A 236 6.10 -1.10 21.21
N PHE A 237 6.09 -0.07 20.35
CA PHE A 237 6.63 1.24 20.70
C PHE A 237 5.82 2.39 20.10
N TYR A 238 6.07 3.61 20.58
CA TYR A 238 5.39 4.80 20.11
C TYR A 238 6.01 5.32 18.81
N GLN A 239 5.16 5.50 17.80
CA GLN A 239 5.52 6.13 16.53
C GLN A 239 4.36 6.99 16.02
N VAL A 240 4.68 8.13 15.43
CA VAL A 240 3.72 8.97 14.71
C VAL A 240 4.20 9.08 13.28
N SER A 241 3.34 8.70 12.33
CA SER A 241 3.59 8.84 10.89
C SER A 241 2.57 9.78 10.27
N LEU A 242 3.02 10.79 9.53
CA LEU A 242 2.20 11.76 8.84
C LEU A 242 2.59 11.80 7.37
N ASN A 243 1.62 11.61 6.50
CA ASN A 243 1.73 11.80 5.06
C ASN A 243 0.73 12.88 4.62
N VAL A 244 1.18 13.86 3.85
CA VAL A 244 0.34 14.84 3.17
C VAL A 244 0.70 14.80 1.69
N TYR A 245 -0.27 14.45 0.84
CA TYR A 245 -0.02 14.29 -0.59
C TYR A 245 0.02 15.65 -1.29
N PRO A 246 0.81 15.81 -2.38
CA PRO A 246 0.99 17.09 -3.03
C PRO A 246 -0.32 17.76 -3.43
N GLN A 247 -0.55 18.96 -2.89
CA GLN A 247 -1.69 19.82 -3.23
C GLN A 247 -1.20 21.14 -3.82
N THR A 248 -1.94 21.69 -4.77
CA THR A 248 -1.65 23.02 -5.32
C THR A 248 -2.20 24.10 -4.41
N TYR A 249 -1.39 25.13 -4.17
CA TYR A 249 -1.74 26.25 -3.31
C TYR A 249 -1.61 27.55 -4.09
N SER A 250 -2.65 27.93 -4.84
CA SER A 250 -2.62 29.03 -5.83
C SER A 250 -2.07 30.38 -5.34
N GLN A 251 -2.07 30.61 -4.02
CA GLN A 251 -1.57 31.85 -3.39
C GLN A 251 -0.15 31.73 -2.81
N LEU A 252 0.47 30.54 -2.88
CA LEU A 252 1.78 30.30 -2.29
C LEU A 252 2.88 30.95 -3.12
N SER A 253 3.58 31.91 -2.51
CA SER A 253 4.78 32.50 -3.07
C SER A 253 5.88 32.58 -2.02
N ILE A 254 7.11 32.22 -2.40
CA ILE A 254 8.28 32.28 -1.53
C ILE A 254 9.36 33.07 -2.25
N GLY A 255 9.82 34.17 -1.66
CA GLY A 255 10.89 34.99 -2.24
C GLY A 255 10.55 35.59 -3.63
N GLY A 256 9.26 35.81 -3.92
CA GLY A 256 8.80 36.30 -5.23
C GLY A 256 8.61 35.22 -6.30
N PHE A 257 8.93 33.95 -6.00
CA PHE A 257 8.61 32.83 -6.86
C PHE A 257 7.19 32.33 -6.57
N ASN A 258 6.35 32.27 -7.60
CA ASN A 258 5.02 31.67 -7.51
C ASN A 258 5.16 30.15 -7.53
N LEU A 259 4.78 29.50 -6.43
CA LEU A 259 4.79 28.05 -6.28
C LEU A 259 3.38 27.47 -6.34
N GLY A 260 2.37 28.27 -6.69
CA GLY A 260 0.98 27.87 -6.54
C GLY A 260 0.48 26.82 -7.52
N GLU A 261 1.20 26.63 -8.63
CA GLU A 261 0.98 25.51 -9.56
C GLU A 261 1.80 24.27 -9.19
N MET A 262 2.79 24.42 -8.30
CA MET A 262 3.56 23.29 -7.80
C MET A 262 2.75 22.64 -6.68
N GLY A 263 2.32 21.41 -6.88
CA GLY A 263 1.76 20.63 -5.79
C GLY A 263 2.85 20.38 -4.77
N ILE A 264 2.63 20.72 -3.50
CA ILE A 264 3.57 20.48 -2.41
C ILE A 264 2.89 19.61 -1.35
N GLY A 265 3.60 18.58 -0.92
CA GLY A 265 3.23 17.69 0.16
C GLY A 265 4.42 17.44 1.08
N GLY A 266 4.27 16.46 1.94
CA GLY A 266 5.36 16.06 2.81
C GLY A 266 5.07 14.80 3.58
N TYR A 267 6.11 14.36 4.26
CA TYR A 267 6.11 13.18 5.08
C TYR A 267 6.92 13.46 6.35
N LEU A 268 6.46 12.91 7.47
CA LEU A 268 7.15 12.97 8.75
C LEU A 268 6.91 11.68 9.52
N ILE A 269 7.97 11.08 10.04
CA ILE A 269 7.90 10.08 11.11
C ILE A 269 8.68 10.59 12.32
N ALA A 270 8.04 10.49 13.47
CA ALA A 270 8.69 10.58 14.77
C ALA A 270 8.52 9.23 15.48
N SER A 271 9.62 8.58 15.85
CA SER A 271 9.61 7.23 16.41
C SER A 271 10.49 7.15 17.65
N GLN A 272 10.05 6.36 18.64
CA GLN A 272 10.82 6.11 19.86
C GLN A 272 12.02 5.18 19.59
N GLU A 273 11.77 4.07 18.89
CA GLU A 273 12.75 3.01 18.64
C GLU A 273 13.19 2.95 17.17
N GLY A 274 12.42 3.56 16.26
CA GLY A 274 12.76 3.69 14.86
C GLY A 274 13.40 5.03 14.52
N ALA A 275 13.74 5.20 13.24
CA ALA A 275 14.28 6.43 12.71
C ALA A 275 13.23 7.53 12.62
N ASN A 276 13.64 8.73 13.04
CA ASN A 276 12.90 9.95 12.76
C ASN A 276 13.20 10.35 11.32
N SER A 277 12.17 10.60 10.54
CA SER A 277 12.35 10.95 9.14
C SER A 277 11.43 12.07 8.70
N LEU A 278 11.90 12.85 7.72
CA LEU A 278 11.12 13.92 7.11
C LEU A 278 11.43 14.01 5.63
N GLY A 279 10.41 14.35 4.84
CA GLY A 279 10.52 14.52 3.40
C GLY A 279 9.57 15.59 2.91
N VAL A 280 9.93 16.25 1.81
CA VAL A 280 9.05 17.16 1.08
C VAL A 280 8.72 16.50 -0.25
N THR A 281 7.46 16.55 -0.67
CA THR A 281 7.02 15.90 -1.90
C THR A 281 6.45 16.91 -2.89
N PHE A 282 6.61 16.65 -4.18
CA PHE A 282 6.11 17.52 -5.23
C PHE A 282 5.29 16.76 -6.27
N SER A 283 4.27 17.41 -6.84
CA SER A 283 3.38 16.80 -7.83
C SER A 283 4.03 16.45 -9.16
N PHE A 284 5.24 16.95 -9.44
CA PHE A 284 5.97 16.69 -10.70
C PHE A 284 6.97 15.54 -10.60
N SER A 285 7.17 14.95 -9.41
CA SER A 285 8.11 13.85 -9.21
C SER A 285 7.48 12.73 -8.39
N PRO A 286 7.60 11.47 -8.84
CA PRO A 286 7.09 10.31 -8.09
C PRO A 286 8.03 9.90 -6.94
N VAL A 287 9.27 10.40 -6.91
CA VAL A 287 10.28 10.09 -5.89
C VAL A 287 10.92 11.39 -5.41
N MET A 288 11.20 11.47 -4.12
CA MET A 288 11.55 12.71 -3.45
C MET A 288 12.73 12.53 -2.51
N LEU A 289 13.38 13.63 -2.11
CA LEU A 289 14.50 13.59 -1.18
C LEU A 289 14.01 13.82 0.25
N GLY A 290 14.63 13.14 1.21
CA GLY A 290 14.37 13.34 2.62
C GLY A 290 15.57 13.02 3.48
N LEU A 291 15.35 13.14 4.78
CA LEU A 291 16.33 12.89 5.82
C LEU A 291 15.76 11.85 6.78
N ARG A 292 16.57 10.85 7.11
CA ARG A 292 16.31 9.86 8.15
C ARG A 292 17.40 9.95 9.23
N ARG A 293 17.02 9.81 10.51
CA ARG A 293 17.92 9.88 11.67
C ARG A 293 17.50 8.87 12.74
#